data_AF-A0A518HCP6-F1
#
_entry.id   AF-A0A518HCP6-F1
#
_cell.length_a   1.000
_cell.length_b   1.000
_cell.length_c   1.000
_cell.angle_alpha   90.00
_cell.angle_beta   90.00
_cell.angle_gamma   90.00
#
_symmetry.space_group_name_H-M   'P 1'
#
loop_
_entity.id
_entity.type
_entity.pdbx_description
1 polymer ?
#
loop_
_entity_poly.entity_id
_entity_poly.type
_entity_poly.pdbx_seq_one_letter_code
_entity_poly.pdbx_strand_id
1 'polypeptide(L)' 'MTLRDEHWRALARALLATCPDEIDCEEWLDRVGTYLELVEAGRSIPDRLRPVAAHLQLCPGCAEEFEAMREMLREPG' A
#
# COMPACT_ATOMS: atom_id res chain seq x y z
N MET A 1 16.67 -3.34 -25.87
CA MET A 1 16.58 -3.48 -24.40
C MET A 1 15.69 -4.69 -24.12
N THR A 2 16.23 -5.76 -23.54
CA THR A 2 15.46 -7.00 -23.28
C THR A 2 15.21 -7.10 -21.78
N LEU A 3 13.95 -7.20 -21.38
CA LEU A 3 13.59 -7.36 -19.97
C LEU A 3 13.93 -8.78 -19.50
N ARG A 4 14.52 -8.90 -18.31
CA ARG A 4 14.77 -10.17 -17.62
C ARG A 4 13.46 -10.73 -17.04
N ASP A 5 13.42 -12.03 -16.80
CA ASP A 5 12.24 -12.74 -16.26
C ASP A 5 11.68 -12.12 -14.97
N GLU A 6 12.55 -11.62 -14.11
CA GLU A 6 12.14 -10.95 -12.87
C GLU A 6 11.33 -9.67 -13.12
N HIS A 7 11.69 -8.90 -14.15
CA HIS A 7 10.96 -7.70 -14.53
C HIS A 7 9.59 -8.05 -15.12
N TRP A 8 9.50 -9.14 -15.90
CA TRP A 8 8.23 -9.64 -16.40
C TRP A 8 7.31 -10.11 -15.29
N ARG A 9 7.84 -10.81 -14.29
CA ARG A 9 7.07 -11.23 -13.11
C ARG A 9 6.60 -10.04 -12.28
N ALA A 10 7.45 -9.02 -12.10
CA ALA A 10 7.07 -7.79 -11.40
C ALA A 10 5.96 -7.06 -12.14
N LEU A 11 6.09 -6.89 -13.46
CA LEU A 11 5.06 -6.27 -14.29
C LEU A 11 3.74 -7.04 -14.25
N ALA A 12 3.77 -8.37 -14.35
CA ALA A 12 2.58 -9.19 -14.25
C ALA A 12 1.89 -9.06 -12.88
N ARG A 13 2.66 -9.01 -11.78
CA ARG A 13 2.09 -8.77 -10.44
C ARG A 13 1.44 -7.40 -10.33
N ALA A 14 2.11 -6.35 -10.83
CA ALA A 14 1.55 -5.00 -10.84
C ALA A 14 0.24 -4.95 -11.65
N LEU A 15 0.21 -5.54 -12.85
CA LEU A 15 -0.99 -5.60 -13.69
C LEU A 15 -2.13 -6.40 -13.07
N LEU A 16 -1.85 -7.40 -12.24
CA LEU A 16 -2.88 -8.17 -11.54
C LEU A 16 -3.38 -7.48 -10.26
N ALA A 17 -2.63 -6.53 -9.74
CA ALA A 17 -2.97 -5.75 -8.56
C ALA A 17 -3.80 -4.49 -8.89
N THR A 18 -3.94 -4.14 -10.17
CA THR A 18 -4.80 -3.05 -10.60
C THR A 18 -6.27 -3.35 -10.34
N CYS A 19 -7.08 -2.31 -10.14
CA CYS A 19 -8.51 -2.45 -9.93
C CYS A 19 -9.30 -1.27 -10.52
N PRO A 20 -10.62 -1.43 -10.77
CA PRO A 20 -11.45 -0.35 -11.31
C PRO A 20 -11.52 0.89 -10.41
N ASP A 21 -11.42 0.70 -9.11
CA ASP A 21 -11.51 1.74 -8.08
C ASP A 21 -10.13 1.98 -7.44
N GLU A 22 -9.14 2.25 -8.29
CA GLU A 22 -7.81 2.68 -7.87
C GLU A 22 -7.85 4.09 -7.29
N ILE A 23 -7.01 4.31 -6.28
CA ILE A 23 -6.78 5.63 -5.69
C ILE A 23 -5.36 6.08 -6.03
N ASP A 24 -5.18 7.38 -6.22
CA ASP A 24 -3.85 7.96 -6.38
C ASP A 24 -3.14 8.15 -5.03
N CYS A 25 -1.92 8.70 -5.07
CA CYS A 25 -1.12 8.92 -3.87
C CYS A 25 -1.74 9.96 -2.92
N GLU A 26 -2.45 10.97 -3.45
CA GLU A 26 -3.09 12.03 -2.65
C GLU A 26 -4.30 11.47 -1.90
N GLU A 27 -5.16 10.74 -2.61
CA GLU A 27 -6.29 10.02 -2.02
C GLU A 27 -5.85 8.94 -1.01
N TRP A 28 -4.69 8.33 -1.23
CA TRP A 28 -4.08 7.40 -0.28
C TRP A 28 -3.63 8.12 1.00
N LEU A 29 -2.91 9.24 0.88
CA LEU A 29 -2.45 10.05 2.00
C LEU A 29 -3.60 10.52 2.89
N ASP A 30 -4.73 10.91 2.31
CA ASP A 30 -5.92 11.34 3.06
C ASP A 30 -6.53 10.24 3.93
N ARG A 31 -6.28 8.96 3.60
CA ARG A 31 -6.96 7.80 4.17
C ARG A 31 -6.02 6.89 4.96
N VAL A 32 -4.71 7.01 4.77
CA VAL A 32 -3.71 6.13 5.36
C VAL A 32 -3.72 6.18 6.89
N GLY A 33 -3.98 7.33 7.50
CA GLY A 33 -4.03 7.44 8.96
C GLY A 33 -5.04 6.47 9.60
N THR A 34 -6.28 6.45 9.11
CA THR A 34 -7.30 5.50 9.60
C THR A 34 -6.92 4.05 9.31
N TYR A 35 -6.29 3.80 8.15
CA TYR A 35 -5.83 2.45 7.80
C TYR A 35 -4.72 1.97 8.75
N LEU A 36 -3.74 2.84 9.04
CA LEU A 36 -2.62 2.58 9.94
C LEU A 36 -3.09 2.22 11.36
N GLU A 37 -4.02 3.00 11.91
CA GLU A 37 -4.62 2.73 13.23
C GLU A 37 -5.26 1.34 13.30
N LEU A 38 -6.01 0.95 12.25
CA LEU A 38 -6.66 -0.37 12.21
C LEU A 38 -5.63 -1.50 12.09
N VAL A 39 -4.59 -1.31 11.28
CA VAL A 39 -3.50 -2.28 11.10
C VAL A 39 -2.75 -2.49 12.42
N GLU A 40 -2.32 -1.43 13.10
CA GLU A 40 -1.58 -1.55 14.37
C GLU A 40 -2.46 -2.06 15.51
N ALA A 41 -3.77 -1.78 15.47
CA ALA A 41 -4.72 -2.37 16.41
C ALA A 41 -5.11 -3.83 16.09
N GLY A 42 -4.61 -4.42 15.00
CA GLY A 42 -4.96 -5.78 14.56
C GLY A 42 -6.43 -5.96 14.21
N ARG A 43 -7.11 -4.88 13.79
CA ARG A 43 -8.55 -4.87 13.48
C ARG A 43 -8.82 -5.19 12.02
N SER A 44 -10.03 -5.67 11.74
CA SER A 44 -10.50 -5.91 10.37
C SER A 44 -10.55 -4.61 9.56
N ILE A 45 -10.03 -4.64 8.34
CA ILE A 45 -10.08 -3.50 7.42
C ILE A 45 -11.45 -3.46 6.73
N PRO A 46 -12.22 -2.37 6.87
CA PRO A 46 -13.51 -2.22 6.20
C PRO A 46 -13.33 -2.07 4.68
N ASP A 47 -14.34 -2.47 3.91
CA ASP A 47 -14.30 -2.49 2.44
C ASP A 47 -13.89 -1.15 1.83
N ARG A 48 -14.34 -0.04 2.43
CA ARG A 48 -13.98 1.32 2.00
C ARG A 48 -12.47 1.64 2.05
N LEU A 49 -11.70 0.90 2.83
CA LEU A 49 -10.24 1.07 2.97
C LEU A 49 -9.44 0.00 2.20
N ARG A 50 -10.10 -0.94 1.51
CA ARG A 50 -9.41 -1.90 0.64
C ARG A 50 -8.57 -1.23 -0.45
N PRO A 51 -8.99 -0.11 -1.09
CA PRO A 51 -8.14 0.58 -2.06
C PRO A 51 -6.83 1.11 -1.45
N VAL A 52 -6.82 1.49 -0.17
CA VAL A 52 -5.61 1.95 0.53
C VAL A 52 -4.59 0.82 0.65
N ALA A 53 -5.05 -0.39 1.00
CA ALA A 53 -4.18 -1.58 1.05
C ALA A 53 -3.70 -2.01 -0.34
N ALA A 54 -4.57 -1.93 -1.36
CA ALA A 54 -4.23 -2.27 -2.74
C ALA A 54 -3.17 -1.31 -3.31
N HIS A 55 -3.28 -0.01 -3.04
CA HIS A 55 -2.33 1.00 -3.49
C HIS A 55 -0.89 0.69 -3.03
N LEU A 56 -0.70 0.17 -1.82
CA LEU A 56 0.61 -0.24 -1.30
C LEU A 56 1.28 -1.37 -2.10
N GLN A 57 0.51 -2.16 -2.85
CA GLN A 57 1.06 -3.20 -3.73
C GLN A 57 1.53 -2.62 -5.08
N LEU A 58 1.04 -1.44 -5.45
CA LEU A 58 1.27 -0.79 -6.74
C LEU A 58 2.29 0.37 -6.65
N CYS A 59 2.35 1.05 -5.51
CA CYS A 59 3.19 2.21 -5.28
C CYS A 59 4.28 1.93 -4.22
N PRO A 60 5.53 1.65 -4.64
CA PRO A 60 6.64 1.42 -3.71
C PRO A 60 6.91 2.60 -2.78
N GLY A 61 6.77 3.85 -3.25
CA GLY A 61 7.01 5.04 -2.43
C GLY A 61 6.05 5.12 -1.25
N CYS A 62 4.74 4.95 -1.49
CA CYS A 62 3.75 4.94 -0.41
C CYS A 62 3.92 3.72 0.51
N ALA A 63 4.40 2.59 0.00
CA ALA A 63 4.73 1.41 0.82
C ALA A 63 5.90 1.68 1.77
N GLU A 64 6.96 2.33 1.29
CA GLU A 64 8.09 2.75 2.13
C GLU A 64 7.66 3.76 3.20
N GLU A 65 6.88 4.78 2.82
CA GLU A 65 6.33 5.76 3.76
C GLU A 65 5.43 5.10 4.82
N PHE A 66 4.60 4.13 4.42
CA PHE A 66 3.75 3.40 5.35
C PHE A 66 4.54 2.63 6.39
N GLU A 67 5.57 1.90 5.98
CA GLU A 67 6.42 1.16 6.92
C GLU A 67 7.20 2.11 7.84
N ALA A 68 7.67 3.26 7.34
CA ALA A 68 8.29 4.29 8.19
C ALA A 68 7.31 4.81 9.26
N MET A 69 6.05 5.08 8.90
CA MET A 69 5.02 5.48 9.87
C MET A 69 4.78 4.40 10.94
N ARG A 70 4.80 3.12 10.55
CA ARG A 70 4.64 2.00 11.49
C ARG A 70 5.83 1.84 12.42
N GLU A 71 7.04 2.04 11.92
CA GLU A 71 8.27 2.02 12.72
C GLU A 71 8.21 3.09 13.81
N MET A 72 7.89 4.33 13.44
CA MET A 72 7.75 5.44 14.40
C MET A 72 6.72 5.18 15.50
N LEU A 73 5.63 4.45 15.21
CA LEU A 73 4.62 4.08 16.22
C LEU A 73 5.09 2.98 17.18
N ARG A 74 6.08 2.18 16.78
CA ARG A 74 6.61 1.06 17.56
C ARG A 74 7.85 1.42 18.36
N GLU A 75 8.55 2.47 17.97
CA GLU A 75 9.66 3.00 18.75
C GLU A 75 9.15 3.41 20.14
N PRO A 76 9.66 2.80 21.23
CA PRO A 76 9.35 3.26 22.57
C PRO A 76 9.98 4.64 22.76
N GLY A 77 9.15 5.64 23.03
CA GLY A 77 9.59 6.99 23.39
C GLY A 77 10.45 7.02 24.66
#